data_AF-A0A2E9LQF6-F1
#
_entry.id   AF-A0A2E9LQF6-F1
#
_cell.length_a   1.000
_cell.length_b   1.000
_cell.length_c   1.000
_cell.angle_alpha   90.00
_cell.angle_beta   90.00
_cell.angle_gamma   90.00
#
_symmetry.space_group_name_H-M   'P 1'
#
loop_
_entity.id
_entity.type
_entity.pdbx_description
1 polymer ?
#
loop_
_entity_poly.entity_id
_entity_poly.type
_entity_poly.pdbx_seq_one_letter_code
_entity_poly.pdbx_strand_id
1 'polypeptide(L)'
;MVQRSTAVSLALIAAPNVCLLAVRLGIPTFSEALSNDVVAELGLHLLALLIGVAMAYRYRFIEDHEYHRSKAIDRLYKTYRHEDKGLWEKGDAAIQRLEAKAYADFKGKKAARARGKMQSNIGALNKEAKEIEVSQDGPGDYSIRIDGVEQRVEPPPEVGARQPIISRLYELIGRTVERAASRRIAPSSSGGSVTQPVTAVQAMTAPEIDSQWDVPEEIREQKPSIICNNCGTFNNAGTNYCTSCGSYVS
;
A
#
# COMPACT_ATOMS: atom_id res chain seq x y z
N MET A 1 23.63 -8.39 -25.07
CA MET A 1 22.91 -7.96 -26.29
C MET A 1 22.89 -9.07 -27.34
N VAL A 2 21.85 -9.89 -27.37
CA VAL A 2 21.59 -10.75 -28.54
C VAL A 2 21.12 -9.83 -29.68
N GLN A 3 21.92 -9.72 -30.75
CA GLN A 3 21.52 -8.98 -31.94
C GLN A 3 20.36 -9.72 -32.61
N ARG A 4 19.14 -9.22 -32.46
CA ARG A 4 17.99 -9.65 -33.26
C ARG A 4 18.20 -9.26 -34.71
N SER A 5 17.76 -10.09 -35.64
CA SER A 5 18.00 -9.87 -37.07
C SER A 5 17.30 -8.59 -37.54
N THR A 6 18.08 -7.71 -38.17
CA THR A 6 17.61 -6.45 -38.75
C THR A 6 16.56 -6.69 -39.83
N ALA A 7 16.72 -7.79 -40.59
CA ALA A 7 15.76 -8.24 -41.59
C ALA A 7 14.37 -8.53 -41.00
N VAL A 8 14.29 -9.21 -39.85
CA VAL A 8 12.99 -9.48 -39.20
C VAL A 8 12.37 -8.19 -38.66
N SER A 9 13.18 -7.27 -38.15
CA SER A 9 12.69 -5.96 -37.72
C SER A 9 12.11 -5.15 -38.88
N LEU A 10 12.76 -5.14 -40.05
CA LEU A 10 12.25 -4.46 -41.24
C LEU A 10 10.99 -5.13 -41.79
N ALA A 11 10.97 -6.46 -41.80
CA ALA A 11 9.78 -7.23 -42.21
C ALA A 11 8.57 -6.91 -41.31
N LEU A 12 8.76 -6.76 -40.00
CA LEU A 12 7.68 -6.37 -39.07
C LEU A 12 7.14 -4.97 -39.31
N ILE A 13 7.98 -4.02 -39.74
CA ILE A 13 7.53 -2.66 -40.11
C ILE A 13 6.72 -2.70 -41.40
N ALA A 14 7.16 -3.48 -42.39
CA ALA A 14 6.50 -3.56 -43.69
C ALA A 14 5.22 -4.44 -43.67
N ALA A 15 5.14 -5.45 -42.80
CA ALA A 15 4.09 -6.47 -42.82
C ALA A 15 2.65 -5.92 -42.79
N PRO A 16 2.29 -4.94 -41.94
CA PRO A 16 0.94 -4.39 -41.95
C PRO A 16 0.59 -3.68 -43.27
N ASN A 17 1.55 -2.99 -43.88
CA ASN A 17 1.36 -2.34 -45.19
C ASN A 17 1.26 -3.35 -46.33
N VAL A 18 2.05 -4.42 -46.30
CA VAL A 18 1.94 -5.54 -47.26
C VAL A 18 0.57 -6.21 -47.14
N CYS A 19 0.06 -6.39 -45.92
CA CYS A 19 -1.27 -6.92 -45.66
C CYS A 19 -2.37 -6.01 -46.26
N LEU A 20 -2.28 -4.69 -46.06
CA LEU A 20 -3.20 -3.74 -46.69
C LEU A 20 -3.15 -3.82 -48.21
N LEU A 21 -1.96 -3.94 -48.80
CA LEU A 21 -1.80 -4.07 -50.24
C LEU A 21 -2.45 -5.36 -50.76
N ALA A 22 -2.31 -6.48 -50.03
CA ALA A 22 -2.97 -7.73 -50.36
C ALA A 22 -4.50 -7.60 -50.32
N VAL A 23 -5.06 -6.90 -49.33
CA VAL A 23 -6.51 -6.63 -49.26
C VAL A 23 -6.97 -5.77 -50.44
N ARG A 24 -6.17 -4.76 -50.82
CA ARG A 24 -6.46 -3.90 -51.99
C ARG A 24 -6.51 -4.69 -53.30
N LEU A 25 -5.60 -5.67 -53.47
CA LEU A 25 -5.59 -6.55 -54.64
C LEU A 25 -6.74 -7.57 -54.60
N GLY A 26 -7.14 -8.03 -53.43
CA GLY A 26 -8.21 -9.03 -53.27
C GLY A 26 -9.63 -8.47 -53.40
N ILE A 27 -9.84 -7.19 -53.08
CA ILE A 27 -11.17 -6.56 -53.03
C ILE A 27 -11.17 -5.29 -53.90
N PRO A 28 -11.61 -5.37 -55.17
CA PRO A 28 -11.57 -4.22 -56.09
C PRO A 28 -12.48 -3.08 -55.63
N THR A 29 -13.61 -3.38 -54.97
CA THR A 29 -14.52 -2.38 -54.42
C THR A 29 -13.87 -1.55 -53.31
N PHE A 30 -13.01 -2.17 -52.50
CA PHE A 30 -12.25 -1.49 -51.46
C PHE A 30 -11.15 -0.62 -52.06
N SER A 31 -10.46 -1.10 -53.10
CA SER A 31 -9.45 -0.31 -53.82
C SER A 31 -10.05 0.96 -54.42
N GLU A 32 -11.19 0.85 -55.09
CA GLU A 32 -11.88 1.98 -55.72
C GLU A 32 -12.36 3.00 -54.68
N ALA A 33 -12.95 2.52 -53.58
CA ALA A 33 -13.39 3.37 -52.48
C ALA A 33 -12.23 4.13 -51.82
N LEU A 34 -11.08 3.47 -51.66
CA LEU A 34 -9.90 4.08 -51.03
C LEU A 34 -9.17 5.04 -51.97
N SER A 35 -9.08 4.75 -53.27
CA SER A 35 -8.45 5.65 -54.24
C SER A 35 -9.23 6.94 -54.47
N ASN A 36 -10.53 6.94 -54.18
CA ASN A 36 -11.36 8.14 -54.25
C ASN A 36 -11.05 9.14 -53.12
N ASP A 37 -10.48 8.68 -51.99
CA ASP A 37 -10.13 9.52 -50.84
C ASP A 37 -8.65 9.39 -50.48
N VAL A 38 -7.86 10.35 -50.98
CA VAL A 38 -6.40 10.43 -50.75
C VAL A 38 -6.06 10.59 -49.26
N VAL A 39 -6.93 11.24 -48.47
CA VAL A 39 -6.70 11.45 -47.03
C VAL A 39 -6.90 10.14 -46.29
N ALA A 40 -7.95 9.38 -46.61
CA ALA A 40 -8.19 8.07 -46.05
C ALA A 40 -7.11 7.06 -46.46
N GLU A 41 -6.66 7.09 -47.72
CA GLU A 41 -5.57 6.25 -48.22
C GLU A 41 -4.27 6.50 -47.45
N LEU A 42 -3.85 7.76 -47.33
CA LEU A 42 -2.65 8.13 -46.57
C LEU A 42 -2.80 7.79 -45.08
N GLY A 43 -3.98 8.04 -44.51
CA GLY A 43 -4.28 7.74 -43.11
C GLY A 43 -4.16 6.26 -42.78
N LEU A 44 -4.66 5.38 -43.65
CA LEU A 44 -4.61 3.94 -43.48
C LEU A 44 -3.17 3.39 -43.56
N HIS A 45 -2.39 3.89 -44.52
CA HIS A 45 -0.97 3.52 -44.66
C HIS A 45 -0.13 4.03 -43.48
N LEU A 46 -0.38 5.25 -43.00
CA LEU A 46 0.26 5.78 -41.79
C LEU A 46 -0.09 4.95 -40.55
N LEU A 47 -1.36 4.59 -40.37
CA LEU A 47 -1.79 3.74 -39.26
C LEU A 47 -1.11 2.36 -39.31
N ALA A 48 -1.08 1.72 -40.48
CA ALA A 48 -0.39 0.45 -40.66
C ALA A 48 1.13 0.56 -40.39
N LEU A 49 1.76 1.66 -40.80
CA LEU A 49 3.16 1.93 -40.50
C LEU A 49 3.39 2.11 -38.99
N LEU A 50 2.52 2.83 -38.28
CA LEU A 50 2.60 2.98 -36.82
C LEU A 50 2.46 1.63 -36.10
N ILE A 51 1.55 0.77 -36.55
CA ILE A 51 1.40 -0.59 -36.01
C ILE A 51 2.68 -1.39 -36.26
N GLY A 52 3.24 -1.33 -37.46
CA GLY A 52 4.50 -2.01 -37.81
C GLY A 52 5.68 -1.53 -36.96
N VAL A 53 5.80 -0.22 -36.74
CA VAL A 53 6.79 0.39 -35.86
C VAL A 53 6.59 -0.08 -34.41
N ALA A 54 5.36 -0.14 -33.91
CA ALA A 54 5.07 -0.64 -32.57
C ALA A 54 5.44 -2.12 -32.41
N MET A 55 5.16 -2.96 -33.41
CA MET A 55 5.58 -4.36 -33.45
C MET A 55 7.10 -4.50 -33.45
N ALA A 56 7.80 -3.71 -34.27
CA ALA A 56 9.25 -3.70 -34.31
C ALA A 56 9.87 -3.18 -33.00
N TYR A 57 9.29 -2.16 -32.37
CA TYR A 57 9.71 -1.67 -31.06
C TYR A 57 9.60 -2.77 -30.00
N ARG A 58 8.45 -3.46 -29.95
CA ARG A 58 8.24 -4.59 -29.03
C ARG A 58 9.16 -5.76 -29.35
N TYR A 59 9.46 -6.02 -30.62
CA TYR A 59 10.44 -7.03 -31.03
C TYR A 59 11.86 -6.63 -30.65
N ARG A 60 12.22 -5.36 -30.63
CA ARG A 60 13.57 -4.94 -30.22
C ARG A 60 13.71 -4.88 -28.70
N PHE A 61 12.63 -4.64 -27.98
CA PHE A 61 12.64 -4.60 -26.52
C PHE A 61 12.73 -6.00 -25.93
N ILE A 62 13.95 -6.42 -25.57
CA ILE A 62 14.20 -7.63 -24.80
C ILE A 62 14.46 -7.21 -23.36
N GLU A 63 13.66 -7.75 -22.44
CA GLU A 63 13.98 -7.70 -21.02
C GLU A 63 15.10 -8.71 -20.77
N ASP A 64 16.34 -8.32 -21.08
CA ASP A 64 17.52 -9.15 -20.80
C ASP A 64 17.71 -9.28 -19.28
N HIS A 65 18.49 -10.27 -18.83
CA HIS A 65 18.88 -10.38 -17.42
C HIS A 65 19.56 -9.10 -16.91
N GLU A 66 20.29 -8.41 -17.79
CA GLU A 66 20.89 -7.09 -17.54
C GLU A 66 19.84 -5.99 -17.33
N TYR A 67 18.69 -6.06 -18.02
CA TYR A 67 17.55 -5.17 -17.79
C TYR A 67 16.92 -5.41 -16.41
N HIS A 68 16.76 -6.67 -16.00
CA HIS A 68 16.24 -6.98 -14.67
C HIS A 68 17.21 -6.57 -13.56
N ARG A 69 18.52 -6.79 -13.75
CA ARG A 69 19.55 -6.35 -12.81
C ARG A 69 19.59 -4.82 -12.68
N SER A 70 19.61 -4.09 -13.80
CA SER A 70 19.56 -2.63 -13.78
C SER A 70 18.27 -2.10 -13.17
N LYS A 71 17.12 -2.74 -13.42
CA LYS A 71 15.84 -2.41 -12.79
C LYS A 71 15.79 -2.71 -11.28
N ALA A 72 16.57 -3.68 -10.80
CA ALA A 72 16.75 -3.90 -9.37
C ALA A 72 17.63 -2.81 -8.74
N ILE A 73 18.71 -2.42 -9.42
CA ILE A 73 19.59 -1.33 -8.98
C ILE A 73 18.85 0.02 -9.00
N ASP A 74 18.06 0.29 -10.04
CA ASP A 74 17.25 1.51 -10.17
C ASP A 74 16.22 1.64 -9.03
N ARG A 75 15.66 0.51 -8.56
CA ARG A 75 14.80 0.52 -7.36
C ARG A 75 15.52 1.00 -6.11
N LEU A 76 16.82 0.76 -6.01
CA LEU A 76 17.67 1.19 -4.90
C LEU A 76 18.26 2.60 -5.09
N TYR A 77 18.21 3.17 -6.31
CA TYR A 77 18.77 4.49 -6.62
C TYR A 77 18.31 5.58 -5.66
N LYS A 78 17.03 5.57 -5.25
CA LYS A 78 16.52 6.56 -4.29
C LYS A 78 17.19 6.42 -2.93
N THR A 79 17.36 5.20 -2.44
CA THR A 79 18.01 4.93 -1.15
C THR A 79 19.46 5.40 -1.19
N TYR A 80 20.22 5.04 -2.23
CA TYR A 80 21.60 5.51 -2.41
C TYR A 80 21.67 7.05 -2.52
N ARG A 81 20.78 7.67 -3.28
CA ARG A 81 20.73 9.13 -3.37
C ARG A 81 20.42 9.80 -2.03
N HIS A 82 19.67 9.16 -1.14
CA HIS A 82 19.41 9.66 0.20
C HIS A 82 20.60 9.42 1.12
N GLU A 83 21.26 8.27 1.01
CA GLU A 83 22.51 7.96 1.69
C GLU A 83 23.60 8.99 1.37
N ASP A 84 23.83 9.30 0.09
CA ASP A 84 24.77 10.35 -0.37
C ASP A 84 24.43 11.75 0.18
N LYS A 85 23.16 12.01 0.46
CA LYS A 85 22.69 13.27 1.08
C LYS A 85 22.92 13.31 2.60
N GLY A 86 23.54 12.27 3.15
CA GLY A 86 23.79 12.10 4.58
C GLY A 86 22.54 11.72 5.35
N LEU A 87 21.71 10.80 4.81
CA LEU A 87 20.53 10.29 5.52
C LEU A 87 20.90 9.74 6.91
N TRP A 88 22.01 9.01 7.00
CA TRP A 88 22.49 8.40 8.24
C TRP A 88 23.03 9.42 9.22
N GLU A 89 23.83 10.38 8.76
CA GLU A 89 24.36 11.45 9.63
C GLU A 89 23.26 12.38 10.17
N LYS A 90 22.15 12.49 9.44
CA LYS A 90 20.97 13.27 9.86
C LYS A 90 19.91 12.40 10.54
N GLY A 91 20.22 11.14 10.86
CA GLY A 91 19.32 10.17 11.46
C GLY A 91 18.73 10.69 12.76
N ASP A 92 19.58 11.10 13.71
CA ASP A 92 19.16 11.61 15.01
C ASP A 92 18.26 12.84 14.89
N ALA A 93 18.64 13.78 14.01
CA ALA A 93 17.82 14.97 13.74
C ALA A 93 16.52 14.65 13.00
N ALA A 94 16.45 13.56 12.25
CA ALA A 94 15.22 13.10 11.62
C ALA A 94 14.31 12.41 12.64
N ILE A 95 14.86 11.58 13.53
CA ILE A 95 14.16 10.92 14.63
C ILE A 95 13.57 11.98 15.56
N GLN A 96 14.37 12.93 16.02
CA GLN A 96 13.90 14.01 16.90
C GLN A 96 12.77 14.82 16.26
N ARG A 97 12.82 15.06 14.94
CA ARG A 97 11.71 15.73 14.21
C ARG A 97 10.46 14.85 14.13
N LEU A 98 10.62 13.53 13.97
CA LEU A 98 9.49 12.60 13.93
C LEU A 98 8.86 12.46 15.32
N GLU A 99 9.65 12.40 16.38
CA GLU A 99 9.20 12.42 17.77
C GLU A 99 8.47 13.74 18.07
N ALA A 100 9.09 14.88 17.79
CA ALA A 100 8.46 16.18 17.96
C ALA A 100 7.15 16.28 17.18
N LYS A 101 7.09 15.70 15.98
CA LYS A 101 5.86 15.64 15.18
C LYS A 101 4.82 14.65 15.72
N ALA A 102 5.25 13.56 16.36
CA ALA A 102 4.36 12.60 16.98
C ALA A 102 3.67 13.16 18.21
N TYR A 103 4.41 13.93 19.01
CA TYR A 103 3.91 14.64 20.18
C TYR A 103 3.30 16.01 19.87
N ALA A 104 3.50 16.54 18.65
CA ALA A 104 2.87 17.78 18.23
C ALA A 104 1.36 17.59 18.10
N ASP A 105 0.59 18.51 18.69
CA ASP A 105 -0.86 18.42 18.69
C ASP A 105 -1.45 18.99 17.39
N PHE A 106 -1.33 18.21 16.31
CA PHE A 106 -1.81 18.59 14.99
C PHE A 106 -3.34 18.36 14.89
N LYS A 107 -4.10 19.34 14.37
CA LYS A 107 -5.57 19.27 14.19
C LYS A 107 -5.97 19.08 12.71
N GLY A 108 -7.16 18.50 12.49
CA GLY A 108 -7.78 18.37 11.16
C GLY A 108 -7.50 17.05 10.42
N LYS A 109 -7.74 17.02 9.10
CA LYS A 109 -7.69 15.77 8.28
C LYS A 109 -6.30 15.12 8.23
N LYS A 110 -5.24 15.95 8.22
CA LYS A 110 -3.86 15.46 8.30
C LYS A 110 -3.58 14.79 9.65
N ALA A 111 -4.30 15.21 10.68
CA ALA A 111 -4.21 14.64 12.01
C ALA A 111 -4.77 13.25 12.12
N ALA A 112 -6.02 13.09 11.67
CA ALA A 112 -6.68 11.80 11.63
C ALA A 112 -5.84 10.78 10.85
N ARG A 113 -5.20 11.20 9.75
CA ARG A 113 -4.31 10.32 8.96
C ARG A 113 -3.02 9.95 9.69
N ALA A 114 -2.41 10.88 10.43
CA ALA A 114 -1.19 10.60 11.19
C ALA A 114 -1.48 9.71 12.39
N ARG A 115 -2.54 10.00 13.16
CA ARG A 115 -3.03 9.15 14.25
C ARG A 115 -3.41 7.75 13.74
N GLY A 116 -4.11 7.66 12.61
CA GLY A 116 -4.43 6.38 11.98
C GLY A 116 -3.21 5.57 11.52
N LYS A 117 -2.06 6.22 11.25
CA LYS A 117 -0.79 5.53 10.96
C LYS A 117 -0.03 5.14 12.23
N MET A 118 -0.19 5.89 13.32
CA MET A 118 0.38 5.55 14.63
C MET A 118 -0.37 4.40 15.28
N GLN A 119 -1.67 4.31 15.03
CA GLN A 119 -2.58 3.27 15.54
C GLN A 119 -2.70 2.06 14.59
N SER A 120 -2.10 2.11 13.40
CA SER A 120 -2.14 0.98 12.48
C SER A 120 -1.14 -0.09 12.89
N ASN A 121 -1.50 -1.36 12.69
CA ASN A 121 -0.58 -2.48 12.84
C ASN A 121 0.64 -2.32 11.89
N ILE A 122 1.80 -2.82 12.31
CA ILE A 122 3.05 -2.92 11.55
C ILE A 122 2.80 -3.61 10.21
N GLY A 123 1.93 -4.62 10.17
CA GLY A 123 1.51 -5.27 8.92
C GLY A 123 0.81 -4.36 7.91
N ALA A 124 0.19 -3.25 8.35
CA ALA A 124 -0.40 -2.26 7.44
C ALA A 124 0.62 -1.25 6.87
N LEU A 125 1.79 -1.12 7.51
CA LEU A 125 2.94 -0.40 6.96
C LEU A 125 3.70 -1.23 5.93
N ASN A 126 3.66 -2.55 6.08
CA ASN A 126 4.32 -3.45 5.18
C ASN A 126 3.51 -3.67 3.88
N LYS A 127 4.20 -3.74 2.73
CA LYS A 127 3.56 -4.09 1.44
C LYS A 127 3.66 -5.58 1.13
N GLU A 128 4.43 -6.30 1.92
CA GLU A 128 4.81 -7.69 1.71
C GLU A 128 4.05 -8.53 2.75
N ALA A 129 2.90 -9.05 2.28
CA ALA A 129 1.90 -9.88 2.98
C ALA A 129 1.10 -9.22 4.12
N LYS A 130 -0.20 -9.56 4.20
CA LYS A 130 -1.11 -9.12 5.27
C LYS A 130 -0.87 -10.01 6.49
N GLU A 131 -0.57 -9.42 7.64
CA GLU A 131 -0.51 -10.14 8.92
C GLU A 131 -1.91 -10.64 9.30
N ILE A 132 -1.97 -11.90 9.77
CA ILE A 132 -3.20 -12.55 10.23
C ILE A 132 -3.15 -12.55 11.75
N GLU A 133 -3.99 -11.73 12.38
CA GLU A 133 -4.18 -11.76 13.84
C GLU A 133 -5.04 -12.98 14.18
N VAL A 134 -4.49 -13.91 14.95
CA VAL A 134 -5.20 -15.11 15.42
C VAL A 134 -5.84 -14.80 16.76
N SER A 135 -7.17 -14.95 16.85
CA SER A 135 -7.88 -14.88 18.13
C SER A 135 -7.41 -16.03 19.03
N GLN A 136 -7.07 -15.71 20.28
CA GLN A 136 -6.55 -16.66 21.26
C GLN A 136 -7.55 -17.77 21.64
N ASP A 137 -8.83 -17.60 21.27
CA ASP A 137 -9.97 -18.42 21.70
C ASP A 137 -10.58 -19.32 20.60
N GLY A 138 -9.85 -19.68 19.54
CA GLY A 138 -10.35 -20.58 18.49
C GLY A 138 -9.32 -21.59 18.02
N PRO A 139 -9.72 -22.80 17.57
CA PRO A 139 -8.80 -23.75 16.97
C PRO A 139 -8.18 -23.10 15.72
N GLY A 140 -6.88 -22.83 15.78
CA GLY A 140 -6.16 -22.14 14.72
C GLY A 140 -6.21 -22.93 13.41
N ASP A 141 -6.88 -22.36 12.41
CA ASP A 141 -6.92 -22.92 11.05
C ASP A 141 -5.62 -22.56 10.32
N TYR A 142 -4.54 -23.29 10.63
CA TYR A 142 -3.32 -23.27 9.83
C TYR A 142 -2.55 -24.58 9.94
N SER A 143 -1.99 -25.03 8.81
CA SER A 143 -1.12 -26.20 8.74
C SER A 143 0.28 -25.85 9.22
N ILE A 144 0.62 -26.15 10.48
CA ILE A 144 2.01 -26.15 10.95
C ILE A 144 2.64 -27.46 10.47
N ARG A 145 3.67 -27.37 9.61
CA ARG A 145 4.46 -28.53 9.22
C ARG A 145 5.54 -28.79 10.27
N ILE A 146 5.38 -29.86 11.05
CA ILE A 146 6.42 -30.45 11.91
C ILE A 146 6.56 -31.92 11.46
N ASP A 147 7.78 -32.36 11.15
CA ASP A 147 8.14 -33.75 10.82
C ASP A 147 7.41 -34.45 9.64
N GLY A 148 6.93 -33.69 8.65
CA GLY A 148 6.64 -34.26 7.33
C GLY A 148 5.37 -35.13 7.21
N VAL A 149 4.48 -35.13 8.19
CA VAL A 149 3.15 -35.77 8.08
C VAL A 149 2.08 -34.70 7.85
N GLU A 150 1.42 -34.75 6.70
CA GLU A 150 0.29 -33.86 6.37
C GLU A 150 -1.01 -34.43 6.95
N GLN A 151 -1.65 -33.69 7.85
CA GLN A 151 -3.04 -33.94 8.22
C GLN A 151 -3.95 -33.17 7.25
N ARG A 152 -4.65 -33.91 6.40
CA ARG A 152 -5.54 -33.40 5.36
C ARG A 152 -6.88 -32.95 5.96
N VAL A 153 -7.22 -31.67 5.79
CA VAL A 153 -8.60 -31.16 5.68
C VAL A 153 -8.64 -30.31 4.41
N GLU A 154 -9.65 -30.55 3.56
CA GLU A 154 -9.81 -30.02 2.20
C GLU A 154 -10.07 -28.49 2.14
N PRO A 155 -10.31 -27.92 0.94
CA PRO A 155 -9.48 -27.81 -0.25
C PRO A 155 -8.96 -26.35 -0.40
N PRO A 156 -7.97 -26.09 -1.29
CA PRO A 156 -7.32 -24.78 -1.36
C PRO A 156 -8.29 -23.66 -1.78
N PRO A 157 -8.19 -22.44 -1.19
CA PRO A 157 -8.86 -21.28 -1.75
C PRO A 157 -8.26 -21.02 -3.14
N GLU A 158 -9.16 -20.86 -4.12
CA GLU A 158 -8.80 -20.57 -5.50
C GLU A 158 -7.80 -19.42 -5.56
N VAL A 159 -6.61 -19.72 -6.09
CA VAL A 159 -5.56 -18.72 -6.33
C VAL A 159 -6.12 -17.75 -7.37
N GLY A 160 -6.66 -16.63 -6.88
CA GLY A 160 -7.24 -15.58 -7.70
C GLY A 160 -6.31 -15.25 -8.85
N ALA A 161 -6.78 -15.53 -10.07
CA ALA A 161 -6.07 -15.24 -11.30
C ALA A 161 -5.55 -13.81 -11.26
N ARG A 162 -4.31 -13.60 -11.71
CA ARG A 162 -3.72 -12.25 -11.84
C ARG A 162 -4.66 -11.38 -12.66
N GLN A 163 -5.46 -10.58 -11.97
CA GLN A 163 -6.45 -9.78 -12.67
C GLN A 163 -5.72 -8.78 -13.56
N PRO A 164 -6.13 -8.63 -14.84
CA PRO A 164 -5.49 -7.70 -15.75
C PRO A 164 -5.58 -6.28 -15.20
N ILE A 165 -4.59 -5.44 -15.47
CA ILE A 165 -4.46 -4.06 -14.94
C ILE A 165 -5.76 -3.24 -15.09
N ILE A 166 -6.58 -3.58 -16.07
CA ILE A 166 -7.87 -2.97 -16.39
C ILE A 166 -8.94 -3.21 -15.30
N SER A 167 -8.95 -4.39 -14.67
CA SER A 167 -9.88 -4.71 -13.55
C SER A 167 -9.68 -3.79 -12.34
N ARG A 168 -8.43 -3.50 -11.99
CA ARG A 168 -8.07 -2.57 -10.91
C ARG A 168 -8.54 -1.15 -11.20
N LEU A 169 -8.59 -0.77 -12.49
CA LEU A 169 -9.11 0.53 -12.89
C LEU A 169 -10.64 0.60 -12.74
N TYR A 170 -11.36 -0.44 -13.15
CA TYR A 170 -12.81 -0.53 -12.92
C TYR A 170 -13.15 -0.51 -11.43
N GLU A 171 -12.38 -1.20 -10.61
CA GLU A 171 -12.58 -1.23 -9.17
C GLU A 171 -12.34 0.16 -8.52
N LEU A 172 -11.33 0.89 -8.97
CA LEU A 172 -11.06 2.27 -8.52
C LEU A 172 -12.19 3.23 -8.93
N ILE A 173 -12.69 3.13 -10.16
CA ILE A 173 -13.80 3.95 -10.63
C ILE A 173 -15.07 3.61 -9.85
N GLY A 174 -15.37 2.33 -9.65
CA GLY A 174 -16.48 1.86 -8.82
C GLY A 174 -16.43 2.46 -7.41
N ARG A 175 -15.28 2.40 -6.73
CA ARG A 175 -15.08 2.99 -5.40
C ARG A 175 -15.32 4.51 -5.38
N THR A 176 -14.96 5.23 -6.45
CA THR A 176 -15.21 6.69 -6.54
C THR A 176 -16.68 7.02 -6.77
N VAL A 177 -17.36 6.24 -7.62
CA VAL A 177 -18.79 6.40 -7.91
C VAL A 177 -19.62 6.06 -6.68
N GLU A 178 -19.30 4.96 -6.01
CA GLU A 178 -19.97 4.53 -4.79
C GLU A 178 -19.80 5.56 -3.67
N ARG A 179 -18.57 6.04 -3.44
CA ARG A 179 -18.30 7.13 -2.47
C ARG A 179 -19.01 8.45 -2.81
N ALA A 180 -19.25 8.72 -4.10
CA ALA A 180 -20.02 9.88 -4.54
C ALA A 180 -21.54 9.68 -4.37
N ALA A 181 -22.04 8.47 -4.58
CA ALA A 181 -23.43 8.09 -4.36
C ALA A 181 -23.77 8.07 -2.86
N SER A 182 -22.92 7.51 -2.01
CA SER A 182 -23.12 7.50 -0.54
C SER A 182 -23.22 8.92 0.03
N ARG A 183 -22.54 9.90 -0.57
CA ARG A 183 -22.61 11.32 -0.17
C ARG A 183 -23.92 12.01 -0.55
N ARG A 184 -24.66 11.48 -1.53
CA ARG A 184 -25.96 12.02 -1.95
C ARG A 184 -27.12 11.39 -1.19
N ILE A 185 -26.92 10.17 -0.67
CA ILE A 185 -27.94 9.43 0.09
C ILE A 185 -27.85 9.75 1.59
N ALA A 186 -26.74 10.28 2.10
CA ALA A 186 -26.64 10.74 3.47
C ALA A 186 -27.47 12.03 3.69
N PRO A 187 -28.56 12.01 4.47
CA PRO A 187 -29.24 13.23 4.87
C PRO A 187 -28.33 14.03 5.83
N SER A 188 -28.34 15.35 5.70
CA SER A 188 -27.69 16.28 6.61
C SER A 188 -28.31 16.20 8.01
N SER A 189 -27.81 15.33 8.88
CA SER A 189 -28.10 15.37 10.31
C SER A 189 -27.15 16.33 11.03
N SER A 190 -27.34 17.62 10.78
CA SER A 190 -26.92 18.66 11.71
C SER A 190 -28.11 19.06 12.57
N GLY A 191 -28.01 18.83 13.88
CA GLY A 191 -28.93 19.37 14.89
C GLY A 191 -29.71 18.29 15.63
N GLY A 192 -29.35 18.04 16.88
CA GLY A 192 -30.09 17.12 17.76
C GLY A 192 -29.23 16.51 18.85
N SER A 193 -28.86 17.32 19.84
CA SER A 193 -28.43 16.83 21.15
C SER A 193 -29.58 16.04 21.80
N VAL A 194 -29.45 14.73 21.93
CA VAL A 194 -30.25 13.95 22.87
C VAL A 194 -29.32 13.01 23.63
N THR A 195 -28.91 13.52 24.79
CA THR A 195 -28.45 12.75 25.94
C THR A 195 -29.55 11.78 26.37
N GLN A 196 -29.24 10.50 26.55
CA GLN A 196 -29.94 9.58 27.46
C GLN A 196 -29.16 8.26 27.61
N PRO A 197 -29.38 7.47 28.69
CA PRO A 197 -28.46 7.47 29.83
C PRO A 197 -27.72 6.14 30.04
N VAL A 198 -26.65 6.24 30.82
CA VAL A 198 -25.90 5.15 31.47
C VAL A 198 -26.80 4.32 32.40
N THR A 199 -26.99 3.04 32.08
CA THR A 199 -27.36 1.91 32.97
C THR A 199 -27.27 0.64 32.11
N ALA A 200 -26.62 -0.47 32.42
CA ALA A 200 -25.90 -0.93 33.59
C ALA A 200 -24.77 -1.84 33.07
N VAL A 201 -23.54 -1.60 33.51
CA VAL A 201 -22.43 -2.54 33.28
C VAL A 201 -22.60 -3.62 34.35
N GLN A 202 -23.06 -4.79 33.96
CA GLN A 202 -22.94 -5.96 34.82
C GLN A 202 -21.46 -6.30 34.94
N ALA A 203 -20.95 -6.21 36.17
CA ALA A 203 -19.67 -6.75 36.56
C ALA A 203 -19.68 -8.25 36.30
N MET A 204 -18.91 -8.69 35.31
CA MET A 204 -18.50 -10.09 35.19
C MET A 204 -17.16 -10.20 35.90
N THR A 205 -17.19 -10.88 37.04
CA THR A 205 -16.04 -11.32 37.82
C THR A 205 -15.03 -12.02 36.92
N ALA A 206 -13.76 -11.62 37.00
CA ALA A 206 -12.67 -12.26 36.25
C ALA A 206 -12.49 -13.72 36.70
N PRO A 207 -12.30 -14.68 35.77
CA PRO A 207 -11.81 -16.00 36.14
C PRO A 207 -10.34 -15.90 36.54
N GLU A 208 -10.02 -16.48 37.68
CA GLU A 208 -8.67 -16.66 38.20
C GLU A 208 -7.93 -17.64 37.29
N ILE A 209 -7.05 -17.12 36.43
CA ILE A 209 -6.15 -17.89 35.57
C ILE A 209 -4.75 -17.55 36.03
N ASP A 210 -4.06 -18.54 36.61
CA ASP A 210 -2.66 -18.46 37.01
C ASP A 210 -1.79 -18.43 35.74
N SER A 211 -1.57 -17.22 35.21
CA SER A 211 -0.67 -16.98 34.10
C SER A 211 0.75 -16.83 34.65
N GLN A 212 1.65 -17.73 34.27
CA GLN A 212 3.11 -17.64 34.53
C GLN A 212 3.76 -16.35 33.98
N TRP A 213 3.01 -15.52 33.25
CA TRP A 213 3.45 -14.27 32.64
C TRP A 213 2.56 -13.08 33.01
N ASP A 214 1.82 -13.15 34.12
CA ASP A 214 1.10 -11.98 34.61
C ASP A 214 2.08 -10.94 35.18
N VAL A 215 1.88 -9.70 34.75
CA VAL A 215 2.61 -8.55 35.27
C VAL A 215 2.03 -8.23 36.65
N PRO A 216 2.85 -8.12 37.72
CA PRO A 216 2.36 -7.86 39.07
C PRO A 216 1.40 -6.67 39.11
N GLU A 217 0.28 -6.77 39.84
CA GLU A 217 -0.72 -5.69 39.97
C GLU A 217 -0.12 -4.34 40.39
N GLU A 218 1.02 -4.35 41.09
CA GLU A 218 1.77 -3.14 41.45
C GLU A 218 2.18 -2.27 40.26
N ILE A 219 2.31 -2.83 39.04
CA ILE A 219 2.65 -2.07 37.83
C ILE A 219 1.39 -1.49 37.16
N ARG A 220 0.21 -2.12 37.34
CA ARG A 220 -1.07 -1.62 36.82
C ARG A 220 -1.61 -0.42 37.60
N GLU A 221 -1.21 -0.27 38.87
CA GLU A 221 -1.59 0.86 39.73
C GLU A 221 -0.55 2.00 39.80
N GLN A 222 0.45 2.04 38.90
CA GLN A 222 1.41 3.14 38.90
C GLN A 222 0.73 4.47 38.54
N LYS A 223 0.41 5.24 39.58
CA LYS A 223 -0.04 6.64 39.51
C LYS A 223 0.91 7.45 38.60
N PRO A 224 0.39 8.41 37.83
CA PRO A 224 1.20 9.18 36.87
C PRO A 224 2.35 9.91 37.54
N SER A 225 3.50 10.00 36.86
CA SER A 225 4.68 10.71 37.36
C SER A 225 4.41 12.20 37.58
N ILE A 226 4.94 12.74 38.68
CA ILE A 226 4.72 14.13 39.09
C ILE A 226 5.91 14.98 38.66
N ILE A 227 5.65 16.09 37.97
CA ILE A 227 6.69 17.03 37.53
C ILE A 227 6.98 18.03 38.65
N CYS A 228 8.26 18.20 39.00
CA CYS A 228 8.68 19.21 39.95
C CYS A 228 8.57 20.63 39.33
N ASN A 229 7.82 21.52 39.97
CA ASN A 229 7.67 22.91 39.50
C ASN A 229 8.95 23.76 39.62
N ASN A 230 9.92 23.33 40.43
CA ASN A 230 11.16 24.09 40.66
C ASN A 230 12.28 23.72 39.68
N CYS A 231 12.46 22.42 39.39
CA CYS A 231 13.57 21.94 38.54
C CYS A 231 13.12 21.15 37.30
N GLY A 232 11.82 20.93 37.10
CA GLY A 232 11.28 20.24 35.93
C GLY A 232 11.54 18.73 35.87
N THR A 233 12.07 18.13 36.93
CA THR A 233 12.35 16.69 36.99
C THR A 233 11.09 15.88 37.23
N PHE A 234 10.97 14.73 36.56
CA PHE A 234 9.90 13.76 36.78
C PHE A 234 10.21 12.91 38.01
N ASN A 235 9.27 12.86 38.96
CA ASN A 235 9.36 12.05 40.17
C ASN A 235 8.29 10.95 40.15
N ASN A 236 8.59 9.82 40.82
CA ASN A 236 7.65 8.72 40.95
C ASN A 236 6.46 9.12 41.83
N ALA A 237 5.28 8.64 41.47
CA ALA A 237 4.09 8.87 42.27
C ALA A 237 4.22 8.19 43.64
N GLY A 238 4.08 8.97 44.71
CA GLY A 238 4.31 8.52 46.09
C GLY A 238 5.50 9.19 46.79
N THR A 239 6.31 9.98 46.06
CA THR A 239 7.37 10.81 46.67
C THR A 239 6.84 12.20 46.99
N ASN A 240 6.98 12.63 48.25
CA ASN A 240 6.60 13.99 48.69
C ASN A 240 7.64 15.05 48.32
N TYR A 241 8.87 14.63 48.02
CA TYR A 241 9.99 15.51 47.75
C TYR A 241 10.66 15.13 46.43
N CYS A 242 11.15 16.12 45.71
CA CYS A 242 11.86 15.91 44.46
C CYS A 242 13.20 15.23 44.72
N THR A 243 13.48 14.15 43.99
CA THR A 243 14.75 13.42 44.08
C THR A 243 15.95 14.21 43.58
N SER A 244 15.74 15.24 42.75
CA SER A 244 16.81 16.07 42.20
C SER A 244 17.13 17.31 43.04
N CYS A 245 16.11 18.00 43.57
CA CYS A 245 16.30 19.28 44.26
C CYS A 245 15.75 19.35 45.69
N GLY A 246 15.09 18.29 46.18
CA GLY A 246 14.53 18.23 47.53
C GLY A 246 13.30 19.10 47.77
N SER A 247 12.78 19.81 46.76
CA SER A 247 11.56 20.61 46.89
C SER A 247 10.33 19.72 47.09
N TYR A 248 9.33 20.18 47.85
CA TYR A 248 8.05 19.48 47.99
C TYR A 248 7.30 19.43 46.65
N VAL A 249 6.79 18.26 46.27
CA VAL A 249 6.15 17.98 44.97
C VAL A 249 4.76 17.37 45.07
N SER A 250 4.15 17.31 46.26
CA SER A 250 2.77 16.85 46.42
C SER A 250 1.74 17.83 45.85
#